data_AF-A0A8H7XUK9-F1
#
_entry.id   AF-A0A8H7XUK9-F1
#
_cell.length_a   1.000
_cell.length_b   1.000
_cell.length_c   1.000
_cell.angle_alpha   90.00
_cell.angle_beta   90.00
_cell.angle_gamma   90.00
#
_symmetry.space_group_name_H-M   'P 1'
#
loop_
_entity.id
_entity.type
_entity.pdbx_description
1 polymer ?
#
loop_
_entity_poly.entity_id
_entity_poly.type
_entity_poly.pdbx_seq_one_letter_code
_entity_poly.pdbx_strand_id
1 'polypeptide(L)'
;MTTPVQKSALDAIRLFRTKEIAGLYKHLRKFGPLPEPPASTTTSSTAENAISLPNPFLPKKHPHARKWLGAKYSLRRQAELVKKAQVSGTLDLLPPGPKKFAAELRAERVRAAMPLAQRELEEKMSKLAVSHVDAAAELKKEKAALEAKVAALRVSLAGMKESLVGVTAEYDAGQLASFEAESASDNISPADVAQRRAAHRQVSKTKRALEKRIKKTQEAVSSAKKRIGEIGLQAKVEENTAWKVPVLWAGTGAGKGRGGKTTPGAELGTRLYSGKKRMFKGHLWERKAAGRARRHAILMRDMPARIERYKSYYKKRKPNPLRPSRYTKPPKLPF
;
A
#
# COMPACT_ATOMS: atom_id res chain seq x y z
N MET A 1 16.87 -7.40 12.60
CA MET A 1 16.58 -8.74 12.04
C MET A 1 15.12 -9.07 12.28
N THR A 2 14.36 -9.54 11.29
CA THR A 2 12.95 -9.90 11.47
C THR A 2 12.81 -11.24 12.20
N THR A 3 11.94 -11.31 13.20
CA THR A 3 11.67 -12.56 13.93
C THR A 3 11.01 -13.58 13.01
N PRO A 4 11.16 -14.91 13.24
CA PRO A 4 10.51 -15.92 12.41
C PRO A 4 8.98 -15.75 12.36
N VAL A 5 8.39 -15.30 13.47
CA VAL A 5 6.96 -14.97 13.55
C VAL A 5 6.62 -13.82 12.61
N GLN A 6 7.40 -12.72 12.62
CA GLN A 6 7.21 -11.60 11.70
C GLN A 6 7.35 -12.00 10.23
N LYS A 7 8.31 -12.87 9.90
CA LYS A 7 8.48 -13.41 8.53
C LYS A 7 7.23 -14.18 8.10
N SER A 8 6.77 -15.12 8.91
CA SER A 8 5.55 -15.90 8.62
C SER A 8 4.29 -15.01 8.49
N ALA A 9 4.23 -13.93 9.25
CA ALA A 9 3.15 -12.96 9.19
C ALA A 9 3.19 -12.16 7.88
N LEU A 10 4.37 -11.67 7.50
CA LEU A 10 4.61 -10.97 6.24
C LEU A 10 4.25 -11.88 5.05
N ASP A 11 4.68 -13.13 5.05
CA ASP A 11 4.38 -14.10 3.98
C ASP A 11 2.87 -14.32 3.82
N ALA A 12 2.13 -14.37 4.92
CA ALA A 12 0.67 -14.48 4.87
C ALA A 12 0.02 -13.26 4.21
N ILE A 13 0.52 -12.05 4.48
CA ILE A 13 0.04 -10.81 3.85
C ILE A 13 0.43 -10.77 2.37
N ARG A 14 1.66 -11.18 2.04
CA ARG A 14 2.15 -11.32 0.67
C ARG A 14 1.25 -12.25 -0.14
N LEU A 15 0.99 -13.47 0.37
CA LEU A 15 0.10 -14.45 -0.26
C LEU A 15 -1.33 -13.93 -0.43
N PHE A 16 -1.86 -13.22 0.57
CA PHE A 16 -3.17 -12.59 0.47
C PHE A 16 -3.20 -11.58 -0.68
N ARG A 17 -2.22 -10.67 -0.74
CA ARG A 17 -2.18 -9.62 -1.78
C ARG A 17 -1.98 -10.17 -3.18
N THR A 18 -1.03 -11.07 -3.38
CA THR A 18 -0.80 -11.69 -4.69
C THR A 18 -2.05 -12.43 -5.17
N LYS A 19 -2.76 -13.13 -4.27
CA LYS A 19 -4.02 -13.81 -4.60
C LYS A 19 -5.16 -12.87 -4.97
N GLU A 20 -5.28 -11.71 -4.31
CA GLU A 20 -6.31 -10.72 -4.68
C GLU A 20 -5.97 -10.00 -5.99
N ILE A 21 -4.69 -9.68 -6.23
CA ILE A 21 -4.21 -9.09 -7.50
C ILE A 21 -4.47 -10.06 -8.67
N ALA A 22 -4.05 -11.32 -8.55
CA ALA A 22 -4.29 -12.33 -9.57
C ALA A 22 -5.79 -12.61 -9.78
N GLY A 23 -6.60 -12.44 -8.74
CA GLY A 23 -8.05 -12.61 -8.79
C GLY A 23 -8.82 -11.50 -9.51
N LEU A 24 -8.17 -10.38 -9.84
CA LEU A 24 -8.81 -9.21 -10.45
C LEU A 24 -9.47 -9.53 -11.79
N TYR A 25 -8.75 -10.17 -12.72
CA TYR A 25 -9.28 -10.53 -14.04
C TYR A 25 -10.55 -11.38 -13.95
N LYS A 26 -10.55 -12.38 -13.05
CA LYS A 26 -11.73 -13.23 -12.81
C LYS A 26 -12.90 -12.43 -12.23
N HIS A 27 -12.62 -11.44 -11.38
CA HIS A 27 -13.64 -10.55 -10.85
C HIS A 27 -14.24 -9.68 -11.94
N LEU A 28 -13.41 -9.04 -12.77
CA LEU A 28 -13.86 -8.17 -13.86
C LEU A 28 -14.75 -8.93 -14.84
N ARG A 29 -14.37 -10.16 -15.21
CA ARG A 29 -15.20 -11.03 -16.08
C ARG A 29 -16.57 -11.37 -15.49
N LYS A 30 -16.68 -11.51 -14.16
CA LYS A 30 -17.93 -11.95 -13.50
C LYS A 30 -18.83 -10.80 -13.05
N PHE A 31 -18.24 -9.69 -12.62
CA PHE A 31 -18.96 -8.58 -11.97
C PHE A 31 -18.92 -7.28 -12.78
N GLY A 32 -18.13 -7.23 -13.87
CA GLY A 32 -17.93 -6.03 -14.66
C GLY A 32 -16.85 -5.11 -14.09
N PRO A 33 -16.69 -3.91 -14.70
CA PRO A 33 -15.72 -2.91 -14.27
C PRO A 33 -16.01 -2.42 -12.85
N LEU A 34 -14.95 -2.01 -12.14
CA LEU A 34 -15.06 -1.50 -10.77
C LEU A 34 -15.53 -0.04 -10.79
N PRO A 35 -16.30 0.40 -9.78
CA PRO A 35 -16.59 1.82 -9.61
C PRO A 35 -15.29 2.57 -9.32
N GLU A 36 -15.13 3.72 -9.95
CA GLU A 36 -13.98 4.60 -9.74
C GLU A 36 -13.94 5.07 -8.27
N PRO A 37 -12.74 5.13 -7.66
CA PRO A 37 -12.60 5.64 -6.30
C PRO A 37 -13.05 7.10 -6.23
N PRO A 38 -13.66 7.55 -5.13
CA PRO A 38 -14.03 8.95 -4.97
C PRO A 38 -12.76 9.83 -5.01
N ALA A 39 -12.79 10.88 -5.82
CA ALA A 39 -11.69 11.82 -6.08
C ALA A 39 -11.08 12.45 -4.81
N SER A 40 -11.76 12.36 -3.66
CA SER A 40 -11.38 12.95 -2.37
C SER A 40 -10.26 12.20 -1.63
N THR A 41 -9.94 10.95 -2.00
CA THR A 41 -8.98 10.10 -1.26
C THR A 41 -7.61 9.97 -1.91
N THR A 42 -7.43 10.56 -3.08
CA THR A 42 -6.20 10.44 -3.87
C THR A 42 -5.29 11.64 -3.61
N THR A 43 -4.28 11.45 -2.73
CA THR A 43 -3.07 12.29 -2.77
C THR A 43 -2.38 12.03 -4.10
N SER A 44 -2.26 13.09 -4.91
CA SER A 44 -2.05 13.08 -6.37
C SER A 44 -0.83 12.30 -6.90
N SER A 45 0.22 12.07 -6.10
CA SER A 45 1.45 11.41 -6.57
C SER A 45 1.46 9.88 -6.50
N THR A 46 0.58 9.26 -5.69
CA THR A 46 0.55 7.79 -5.51
C THR A 46 -0.54 7.12 -6.37
N ALA A 47 -1.48 7.91 -6.91
CA ALA A 47 -2.65 7.41 -7.61
C ALA A 47 -2.36 6.87 -9.02
N GLU A 48 -1.34 7.41 -9.71
CA GLU A 48 -1.09 7.11 -11.14
C GLU A 48 -0.70 5.65 -11.41
N ASN A 49 -0.10 4.97 -10.43
CA ASN A 49 0.29 3.55 -10.54
C ASN A 49 -0.55 2.62 -9.65
N ALA A 50 -1.65 3.10 -9.07
CA ALA A 50 -2.41 2.33 -8.09
C ALA A 50 -3.42 1.38 -8.76
N ILE A 51 -3.36 0.09 -8.41
CA ILE A 51 -4.31 -0.90 -8.93
C ILE A 51 -5.60 -0.83 -8.12
N SER A 52 -6.74 -0.63 -8.80
CA SER A 52 -8.06 -0.72 -8.16
C SER A 52 -8.47 -2.18 -7.99
N LEU A 53 -8.65 -2.63 -6.74
CA LEU A 53 -9.08 -3.98 -6.41
C LEU A 53 -10.41 -3.96 -5.66
N PRO A 54 -11.28 -4.95 -5.88
CA PRO A 54 -12.53 -5.02 -5.14
C PRO A 54 -12.29 -5.52 -3.70
N ASN A 55 -12.88 -4.85 -2.71
CA ASN A 55 -12.71 -5.23 -1.31
C ASN A 55 -13.23 -6.67 -1.02
N PRO A 56 -12.38 -7.60 -0.55
CA PRO A 56 -12.78 -8.98 -0.29
C PRO A 56 -13.37 -9.19 1.12
N PHE A 57 -13.30 -8.19 2.00
CA PHE A 57 -13.81 -8.24 3.36
C PHE A 57 -15.29 -7.84 3.47
N LEU A 58 -15.84 -7.24 2.41
CA LEU A 58 -17.22 -6.80 2.37
C LEU A 58 -18.10 -7.81 1.61
N PRO A 59 -19.34 -8.03 2.05
CA PRO A 59 -20.33 -8.76 1.27
C PRO A 59 -20.68 -7.98 0.00
N LYS A 60 -20.96 -8.69 -1.08
CA LYS A 60 -21.24 -8.09 -2.39
C LYS A 60 -22.59 -8.54 -2.92
N LYS A 61 -23.29 -7.64 -3.60
CA LYS A 61 -24.55 -7.99 -4.28
C LYS A 61 -24.23 -8.57 -5.65
N HIS A 62 -24.79 -9.73 -5.96
CA HIS A 62 -24.68 -10.31 -7.30
C HIS A 62 -25.49 -9.46 -8.30
N PRO A 63 -24.93 -9.06 -9.47
CA PRO A 63 -25.60 -8.15 -10.41
C PRO A 63 -26.93 -8.71 -10.93
N HIS A 64 -26.91 -9.93 -11.49
CA HIS A 64 -28.12 -10.57 -12.03
C HIS A 64 -29.08 -11.09 -10.94
N ALA A 65 -28.59 -11.91 -10.01
CA ALA A 65 -29.44 -12.57 -9.02
C ALA A 65 -29.99 -11.62 -7.93
N ARG A 66 -29.45 -10.41 -7.79
CA ARG A 66 -29.75 -9.43 -6.71
C ARG A 66 -29.62 -9.97 -5.27
N LYS A 67 -29.10 -11.18 -5.09
CA LYS A 67 -28.79 -11.80 -3.80
C LYS A 67 -27.46 -11.27 -3.27
N TRP A 68 -27.37 -11.12 -1.95
CA TRP A 68 -26.12 -10.77 -1.28
C TRP A 68 -25.26 -12.03 -1.09
N LEU A 69 -24.06 -11.99 -1.64
CA LEU A 69 -23.00 -12.95 -1.35
C LEU A 69 -22.30 -12.50 -0.06
N GLY A 70 -21.95 -13.47 0.78
CA GLY A 70 -21.08 -13.22 1.93
C GLY A 70 -19.71 -12.69 1.52
N ALA A 71 -18.98 -12.11 2.47
CA ALA A 71 -17.60 -11.70 2.26
C ALA A 71 -16.71 -12.89 1.86
N LYS A 72 -15.71 -12.66 1.01
CA LYS A 72 -14.78 -13.71 0.54
C LYS A 72 -13.97 -14.29 1.71
N TYR A 73 -13.62 -13.45 2.68
CA TYR A 73 -12.99 -13.87 3.93
C TYR A 73 -13.95 -13.67 5.10
N SER A 74 -14.15 -14.72 5.89
CA SER A 74 -14.96 -14.67 7.11
C SER A 74 -14.35 -13.71 8.16
N LEU A 75 -15.16 -13.22 9.09
CA LEU A 75 -14.71 -12.29 10.13
C LEU A 75 -13.56 -12.84 10.99
N ARG A 76 -13.48 -14.17 11.16
CA ARG A 76 -12.35 -14.84 11.83
C ARG A 76 -11.07 -14.70 11.01
N ARG A 77 -11.10 -15.04 9.72
CA ARG A 77 -9.95 -14.92 8.80
C ARG A 77 -9.50 -13.47 8.65
N GLN A 78 -10.44 -12.53 8.62
CA GLN A 78 -10.13 -11.09 8.65
C GLN A 78 -9.34 -10.73 9.91
N ALA A 79 -9.78 -11.20 11.09
CA ALA A 79 -9.07 -10.93 12.34
C ALA A 79 -7.67 -11.58 12.37
N GLU A 80 -7.51 -12.80 11.84
CA GLU A 80 -6.21 -13.46 11.72
C GLU A 80 -5.26 -12.68 10.80
N LEU A 81 -5.73 -12.17 9.65
CA LEU A 81 -4.94 -11.31 8.77
C LEU A 81 -4.55 -9.99 9.45
N VAL A 82 -5.49 -9.34 10.14
CA VAL A 82 -5.22 -8.09 10.87
C VAL A 82 -4.16 -8.31 11.95
N LYS A 83 -4.25 -9.41 12.72
CA LYS A 83 -3.23 -9.76 13.72
C LYS A 83 -1.85 -9.95 13.09
N LYS A 84 -1.77 -10.70 11.98
CA LYS A 84 -0.51 -10.89 11.26
C LYS A 84 0.04 -9.56 10.75
N ALA A 85 -0.79 -8.72 10.16
CA ALA A 85 -0.40 -7.41 9.66
C ALA A 85 0.09 -6.46 10.76
N GLN A 86 -0.49 -6.52 11.97
CA GLN A 86 0.00 -5.78 13.13
C GLN A 86 1.39 -6.26 13.54
N VAL A 87 1.62 -7.58 13.60
CA VAL A 87 2.92 -8.15 13.95
C VAL A 87 4.01 -7.77 12.93
N SER A 88 3.66 -7.76 11.63
CA SER A 88 4.59 -7.40 10.56
C SER A 88 4.65 -5.91 10.23
N GLY A 89 3.85 -5.05 10.86
CA GLY A 89 3.79 -3.62 10.56
C GLY A 89 3.24 -3.28 9.17
N THR A 90 2.39 -4.14 8.60
CA THR A 90 1.85 -4.00 7.23
C THR A 90 0.32 -3.80 7.20
N LEU A 91 -0.23 -3.22 8.27
CA LEU A 91 -1.67 -3.00 8.43
C LEU A 91 -2.27 -2.16 7.30
N ASP A 92 -1.51 -1.20 6.78
CA ASP A 92 -1.93 -0.29 5.71
C ASP A 92 -2.21 -1.01 4.39
N LEU A 93 -1.54 -2.14 4.16
CA LEU A 93 -1.68 -2.93 2.93
C LEU A 93 -3.00 -3.73 2.89
N LEU A 94 -3.71 -3.87 4.02
CA LEU A 94 -4.97 -4.59 4.10
C LEU A 94 -6.18 -3.71 3.72
N PRO A 95 -7.23 -4.31 3.10
CA PRO A 95 -8.45 -3.59 2.81
C PRO A 95 -9.11 -3.04 4.08
N PRO A 96 -9.77 -1.87 3.99
CA PRO A 96 -10.61 -1.39 5.08
C PRO A 96 -11.72 -2.41 5.37
N GLY A 97 -12.02 -2.63 6.64
CA GLY A 97 -12.99 -3.65 7.04
C GLY A 97 -13.30 -3.61 8.54
N PRO A 98 -14.38 -4.28 8.99
CA PRO A 98 -14.88 -4.17 10.37
C PRO A 98 -13.85 -4.60 11.41
N LYS A 99 -12.93 -5.52 11.07
CA LYS A 99 -11.86 -5.95 11.96
C LYS A 99 -10.63 -5.05 11.92
N LYS A 100 -10.36 -4.37 10.80
CA LYS A 100 -9.28 -3.38 10.67
C LYS A 100 -9.61 -2.15 11.52
N PHE A 101 -10.80 -1.57 11.34
CA PHE A 101 -11.27 -0.43 12.12
C PHE A 101 -11.33 -0.74 13.63
N ALA A 102 -11.80 -1.94 14.01
CA ALA A 102 -11.80 -2.34 15.42
C ALA A 102 -10.39 -2.51 16.01
N ALA A 103 -9.39 -2.78 15.18
CA ALA A 103 -8.00 -2.86 15.62
C ALA A 103 -7.34 -1.47 15.71
N GLU A 104 -7.60 -0.59 14.73
CA GLU A 104 -7.18 0.81 14.75
C GLU A 104 -7.74 1.54 15.98
N LEU A 105 -9.05 1.46 16.22
CA LEU A 105 -9.69 2.05 17.42
C LEU A 105 -9.11 1.51 18.73
N ARG A 106 -8.67 0.24 18.77
CA ARG A 106 -8.00 -0.29 19.97
C ARG A 106 -6.59 0.27 20.10
N ALA A 107 -5.84 0.37 19.00
CA ALA A 107 -4.51 0.96 19.00
C ALA A 107 -4.58 2.44 19.42
N GLU A 108 -5.56 3.19 18.92
CA GLU A 108 -5.84 4.56 19.34
C GLU A 108 -6.17 4.65 20.83
N ARG A 109 -7.01 3.75 21.35
CA ARG A 109 -7.32 3.72 22.80
C ARG A 109 -6.11 3.39 23.65
N VAL A 110 -5.29 2.44 23.23
CA VAL A 110 -4.04 2.08 23.92
C VAL A 110 -3.08 3.27 23.89
N ARG A 111 -2.89 3.89 22.72
CA ARG A 111 -2.07 5.12 22.57
C ARG A 111 -2.61 6.24 23.45
N ALA A 112 -3.92 6.45 23.50
CA ALA A 112 -4.59 7.43 24.34
C ALA A 112 -4.56 7.10 25.84
N ALA A 113 -4.24 5.86 26.22
CA ALA A 113 -4.02 5.46 27.62
C ALA A 113 -2.54 5.55 28.03
N MET A 114 -1.60 5.57 27.09
CA MET A 114 -0.17 5.71 27.41
C MET A 114 0.15 7.10 27.99
N PRO A 115 1.04 7.22 29.00
CA PRO A 115 1.53 8.50 29.52
C PRO A 115 2.07 9.42 28.41
N LEU A 116 1.87 10.73 28.55
CA LEU A 116 2.30 11.73 27.56
C LEU A 116 3.80 11.64 27.24
N ALA A 117 4.65 11.45 28.25
CA ALA A 117 6.09 11.28 28.08
C ALA A 117 6.47 10.09 27.17
N GLN A 118 5.71 8.99 27.23
CA GLN A 118 5.94 7.83 26.36
C GLN A 118 5.51 8.12 24.92
N ARG A 119 4.43 8.89 24.70
CA ARG A 119 3.98 9.28 23.35
C ARG A 119 4.99 10.20 22.66
N GLU A 120 5.52 11.19 23.39
CA GLU A 120 6.54 12.09 22.86
C GLU A 120 7.80 11.34 22.45
N LEU A 121 8.17 10.30 23.20
CA LEU A 121 9.32 9.46 22.88
C LEU A 121 9.08 8.64 21.60
N GLU A 122 7.89 8.06 21.41
CA GLU A 122 7.53 7.36 20.15
C GLU A 122 7.52 8.31 18.94
N GLU A 123 7.06 9.54 19.12
CA GLU A 123 7.07 10.56 18.07
C GLU A 123 8.50 11.02 17.72
N LYS A 124 9.38 11.12 18.72
CA LYS A 124 10.81 11.42 18.49
C LYS A 124 11.50 10.27 17.76
N MET A 125 11.26 9.02 18.16
CA MET A 125 11.84 7.84 17.52
C MET A 125 11.37 7.66 16.07
N SER A 126 10.09 7.93 15.78
CA SER A 126 9.57 7.87 14.41
C SER A 126 10.13 8.99 13.52
N LYS A 127 10.30 10.21 14.05
CA LYS A 127 10.98 11.31 13.32
C LYS A 127 12.44 10.98 12.99
N LEU A 128 13.18 10.36 13.92
CA LEU A 128 14.55 9.90 13.65
C LEU A 128 14.60 8.86 12.54
N ALA A 129 13.63 7.94 12.45
CA ALA A 129 13.60 6.94 11.39
C ALA A 129 13.42 7.54 9.98
N VAL A 130 12.64 8.62 9.84
CA VAL A 130 12.45 9.34 8.56
C VAL A 130 13.76 10.02 8.12
N SER A 131 14.54 10.57 9.06
CA SER A 131 15.81 11.26 8.73
C SER A 131 16.86 10.38 8.03
N HIS A 132 16.81 9.06 8.25
CA HIS A 132 17.73 8.12 7.58
C HIS A 132 17.46 7.99 6.06
N VAL A 133 16.22 8.24 5.61
CA VAL A 133 15.87 8.21 4.18
C VAL A 133 16.40 9.47 3.49
N ASP A 134 16.28 10.62 4.15
CA ASP A 134 16.81 11.89 3.67
C ASP A 134 18.35 11.88 3.59
N ALA A 135 19.01 11.22 4.55
CA ALA A 135 20.46 11.01 4.54
C ALA A 135 20.96 10.27 3.28
N ALA A 136 20.16 9.33 2.73
CA ALA A 136 20.52 8.64 1.49
C ALA A 136 20.45 9.56 0.26
N ALA A 137 19.54 10.54 0.26
CA ALA A 137 19.45 11.55 -0.79
C ALA A 137 20.62 12.55 -0.72
N GLU A 138 21.05 12.93 0.48
CA GLU A 138 22.23 13.78 0.69
C GLU A 138 23.52 13.10 0.21
N LEU A 139 23.73 11.83 0.56
CA LEU A 139 24.89 11.06 0.10
C LEU A 139 24.99 10.96 -1.44
N LYS A 140 23.85 10.92 -2.14
CA LYS A 140 23.82 10.95 -3.61
C LYS A 140 24.26 12.31 -4.17
N LYS A 141 23.83 13.42 -3.53
CA LYS A 141 24.26 14.78 -3.90
C LYS A 141 25.76 14.97 -3.68
N GLU A 142 26.28 14.50 -2.55
CA GLU A 142 27.71 14.55 -2.24
C GLU A 142 28.56 13.79 -3.27
N LYS A 143 28.13 12.57 -3.65
CA LYS A 143 28.80 11.80 -4.70
C LYS A 143 28.86 12.57 -6.02
N ALA A 144 27.74 13.16 -6.45
CA ALA A 144 27.69 13.93 -7.70
C ALA A 144 28.62 15.16 -7.65
N ALA A 145 28.69 15.85 -6.51
CA ALA A 145 29.61 16.96 -6.32
C ALA A 145 31.08 16.54 -6.37
N LEU A 146 31.43 15.37 -5.80
CA LEU A 146 32.78 14.82 -5.87
C LEU A 146 33.16 14.38 -7.29
N GLU A 147 32.23 13.77 -8.03
CA GLU A 147 32.42 13.40 -9.44
C GLU A 147 32.67 14.64 -10.32
N ALA A 148 31.91 15.72 -10.10
CA ALA A 148 32.14 17.00 -10.78
C ALA A 148 33.51 17.60 -10.46
N LYS A 149 33.96 17.53 -9.19
CA LYS A 149 35.31 17.97 -8.79
C LYS A 149 36.41 17.14 -9.46
N VAL A 150 36.24 15.82 -9.58
CA VAL A 150 37.19 14.95 -10.29
C VAL A 150 37.25 15.33 -11.77
N ALA A 151 36.12 15.60 -12.41
CA ALA A 151 36.08 16.02 -13.81
C ALA A 151 36.83 17.34 -14.02
N ALA A 152 36.59 18.35 -13.18
CA ALA A 152 37.30 19.64 -13.25
C ALA A 152 38.83 19.50 -13.08
N LEU A 153 39.27 18.68 -12.11
CA LEU A 153 40.70 18.43 -11.89
C LEU A 153 41.35 17.71 -13.09
N ARG A 154 40.63 16.82 -13.78
CA ARG A 154 41.14 16.15 -14.98
C ARG A 154 41.35 17.11 -16.15
N VAL A 155 40.45 18.08 -16.35
CA VAL A 155 40.62 19.13 -17.36
C VAL A 155 41.86 19.99 -17.06
N SER A 156 42.03 20.41 -15.80
CA SER A 156 43.23 21.15 -15.39
C SER A 156 44.53 20.34 -15.59
N LEU A 157 44.49 19.03 -15.32
CA LEU A 157 45.62 18.15 -15.55
C LEU A 157 45.93 17.95 -17.04
N ALA A 158 44.91 17.92 -17.91
CA ALA A 158 45.10 17.85 -19.35
C ALA A 158 45.82 19.11 -19.88
N GLY A 159 45.37 20.30 -19.48
CA GLY A 159 46.04 21.55 -19.84
C GLY A 159 47.49 21.63 -19.33
N MET A 160 47.78 21.12 -18.13
CA MET A 160 49.17 21.03 -17.64
C MET A 160 50.02 19.99 -18.39
N LYS A 161 49.42 18.93 -18.95
CA LYS A 161 50.16 17.98 -19.79
C LYS A 161 50.54 18.62 -21.12
N GLU A 162 49.62 19.35 -21.73
CA GLU A 162 49.88 20.10 -22.97
C GLU A 162 50.96 21.15 -22.76
N SER A 163 50.91 21.91 -21.66
CA SER A 163 51.98 22.87 -21.36
C SER A 163 53.32 22.19 -21.09
N LEU A 164 53.33 21.02 -20.43
CA LEU A 164 54.57 20.27 -20.22
C LEU A 164 55.14 19.78 -21.56
N VAL A 165 54.30 19.30 -22.49
CA VAL A 165 54.71 18.87 -23.83
C VAL A 165 55.30 20.05 -24.61
N GLY A 166 54.69 21.24 -24.54
CA GLY A 166 55.25 22.46 -25.13
C GLY A 166 56.62 22.82 -24.53
N VAL A 167 56.73 22.83 -23.20
CA VAL A 167 57.99 23.12 -22.50
C VAL A 167 59.06 22.07 -22.79
N THR A 168 58.71 20.78 -22.94
CA THR A 168 59.66 19.74 -23.35
C THR A 168 60.07 19.87 -24.80
N ALA A 169 59.15 20.22 -25.71
CA ALA A 169 59.49 20.46 -27.11
C ALA A 169 60.44 21.67 -27.26
N GLU A 170 60.22 22.74 -26.48
CA GLU A 170 61.14 23.88 -26.40
C GLU A 170 62.48 23.52 -25.73
N TYR A 171 62.46 22.58 -24.77
CA TYR A 171 63.67 22.08 -24.11
C TYR A 171 64.50 21.18 -25.04
N ASP A 172 63.86 20.26 -25.77
CA ASP A 172 64.50 19.36 -26.73
C ASP A 172 65.01 20.14 -27.95
N ALA A 173 64.23 21.12 -28.43
CA ALA A 173 64.69 22.06 -29.46
C ALA A 173 65.87 22.93 -28.97
N GLY A 174 65.88 23.32 -27.69
CA GLY A 174 67.00 24.03 -27.07
C GLY A 174 68.25 23.15 -26.87
N GLN A 175 68.08 21.86 -26.57
CA GLN A 175 69.19 20.91 -26.49
C GLN A 175 69.78 20.58 -27.85
N LEU A 176 68.93 20.41 -28.88
CA LEU A 176 69.35 20.28 -30.28
C LEU A 176 70.03 21.56 -30.76
N ALA A 177 69.49 22.74 -30.46
CA ALA A 177 70.11 24.01 -30.78
C ALA A 177 71.44 24.23 -30.03
N SER A 178 71.60 23.74 -28.79
CA SER A 178 72.90 23.78 -28.10
C SER A 178 73.93 22.79 -28.67
N PHE A 179 73.47 21.70 -29.29
CA PHE A 179 74.30 20.75 -30.01
C PHE A 179 74.70 21.30 -31.40
N GLU A 180 73.81 22.04 -32.07
CA GLU A 180 74.09 22.73 -33.34
C GLU A 180 74.82 24.09 -33.15
N ALA A 181 74.73 24.73 -31.97
CA ALA A 181 75.43 25.98 -31.65
C ALA A 181 76.91 25.76 -31.26
N GLU A 182 77.37 24.51 -31.06
CA GLU A 182 78.80 24.19 -31.18
C GLU A 182 79.32 24.42 -32.61
N SER A 183 78.43 24.66 -33.59
CA SER A 183 78.76 24.97 -34.99
C SER A 183 78.32 26.36 -35.50
N ALA A 184 77.55 27.17 -34.77
CA ALA A 184 77.22 28.55 -35.17
C ALA A 184 76.76 29.45 -34.01
N SER A 185 77.08 30.73 -34.10
CA SER A 185 77.23 31.70 -33.01
C SER A 185 75.93 32.33 -32.47
N ASP A 186 75.14 31.60 -31.68
CA ASP A 186 74.04 32.19 -30.90
C ASP A 186 74.20 31.93 -29.39
N ASN A 187 74.54 33.00 -28.66
CA ASN A 187 74.80 33.00 -27.21
C ASN A 187 73.49 32.86 -26.41
N ILE A 188 72.99 31.64 -26.22
CA ILE A 188 71.95 31.39 -25.21
C ILE A 188 72.59 31.52 -23.82
N SER A 189 72.12 32.48 -23.02
CA SER A 189 72.68 32.73 -21.69
C SER A 189 72.43 31.51 -20.77
N PRO A 190 73.43 31.07 -19.98
CA PRO A 190 73.25 30.02 -18.96
C PRO A 190 72.10 30.31 -17.99
N ALA A 191 71.78 31.59 -17.77
CA ALA A 191 70.66 32.03 -16.96
C ALA A 191 69.30 31.59 -17.54
N ASP A 192 69.15 31.63 -18.87
CA ASP A 192 67.90 31.28 -19.55
C ASP A 192 67.65 29.76 -19.50
N VAL A 193 68.72 28.97 -19.63
CA VAL A 193 68.67 27.51 -19.46
C VAL A 193 68.28 27.14 -18.02
N ALA A 194 68.82 27.86 -17.04
CA ALA A 194 68.48 27.67 -15.62
C ALA A 194 67.01 28.04 -15.33
N GLN A 195 66.52 29.14 -15.92
CA GLN A 195 65.12 29.57 -15.80
C GLN A 195 64.16 28.53 -16.41
N ARG A 196 64.46 28.00 -17.61
CA ARG A 196 63.65 26.94 -18.25
C ARG A 196 63.62 25.66 -17.42
N ARG A 197 64.76 25.25 -16.84
CA ARG A 197 64.83 24.10 -15.92
C ARG A 197 64.01 24.33 -14.65
N ALA A 198 64.05 25.53 -14.09
CA ALA A 198 63.24 25.89 -12.93
C ALA A 198 61.74 25.84 -13.27
N ALA A 199 61.33 26.38 -14.41
CA ALA A 199 59.95 26.34 -14.90
C ALA A 199 59.45 24.90 -15.08
N HIS A 200 60.23 24.04 -15.75
CA HIS A 200 59.88 22.62 -15.93
C HIS A 200 59.77 21.86 -14.58
N ARG A 201 60.66 22.16 -13.62
CA ARG A 201 60.58 21.61 -12.25
C ARG A 201 59.31 22.07 -11.52
N GLN A 202 58.86 23.31 -11.72
CA GLN A 202 57.62 23.79 -11.12
C GLN A 202 56.40 23.12 -11.75
N VAL A 203 56.31 23.05 -13.08
CA VAL A 203 55.19 22.41 -13.80
C VAL A 203 55.10 20.90 -13.48
N SER A 204 56.24 20.21 -13.36
CA SER A 204 56.23 18.79 -12.95
C SER A 204 55.79 18.58 -11.49
N LYS A 205 56.16 19.49 -10.57
CA LYS A 205 55.69 19.47 -9.17
C LYS A 205 54.17 19.70 -9.09
N THR A 206 53.64 20.69 -9.80
CA THR A 206 52.20 20.99 -9.82
C THR A 206 51.40 19.84 -10.44
N LYS A 207 51.89 19.23 -11.52
CA LYS A 207 51.31 18.01 -12.11
C LYS A 207 51.21 16.87 -11.10
N ARG A 208 52.31 16.54 -10.40
CA ARG A 208 52.32 15.50 -9.35
C ARG A 208 51.34 15.81 -8.22
N ALA A 209 51.20 17.08 -7.84
CA ALA A 209 50.25 17.51 -6.82
C ALA A 209 48.79 17.33 -7.27
N LEU A 210 48.47 17.64 -8.53
CA LEU A 210 47.15 17.41 -9.10
C LEU A 210 46.81 15.92 -9.20
N GLU A 211 47.75 15.07 -9.63
CA GLU A 211 47.57 13.62 -9.68
C GLU A 211 47.23 13.05 -8.30
N LYS A 212 47.94 13.49 -7.25
CA LYS A 212 47.63 13.10 -5.86
C LYS A 212 46.24 13.55 -5.42
N ARG A 213 45.83 14.78 -5.77
CA ARG A 213 44.48 15.30 -5.47
C ARG A 213 43.39 14.50 -6.16
N ILE A 214 43.58 14.14 -7.44
CA ILE A 214 42.64 13.32 -8.21
C ILE A 214 42.51 11.92 -7.60
N LYS A 215 43.62 11.31 -7.18
CA LYS A 215 43.60 9.99 -6.53
C LYS A 215 42.80 10.03 -5.22
N LYS A 216 43.07 11.03 -4.36
CA LYS A 216 42.34 11.21 -3.09
C LYS A 216 40.84 11.44 -3.29
N THR A 217 40.44 12.23 -4.29
CA THR A 217 39.02 12.47 -4.58
C THR A 217 38.35 11.23 -5.19
N GLN A 218 39.06 10.43 -5.99
CA GLN A 218 38.55 9.14 -6.48
C GLN A 218 38.33 8.12 -5.35
N GLU A 219 39.22 8.07 -4.36
CA GLU A 219 39.04 7.26 -3.15
C GLU A 219 37.81 7.71 -2.33
N ALA A 220 37.57 9.03 -2.24
CA ALA A 220 36.35 9.55 -1.62
C ALA A 220 35.09 9.13 -2.40
N VAL A 221 35.11 9.21 -3.73
CA VAL A 221 33.99 8.75 -4.59
C VAL A 221 33.74 7.24 -4.43
N SER A 222 34.79 6.41 -4.36
CA SER A 222 34.64 4.97 -4.17
C SER A 222 34.06 4.62 -2.81
N SER A 223 34.47 5.32 -1.75
CA SER A 223 33.90 5.18 -0.41
C SER A 223 32.42 5.58 -0.35
N ALA A 224 32.04 6.69 -0.99
CA ALA A 224 30.65 7.13 -1.09
C ALA A 224 29.81 6.13 -1.91
N LYS A 225 30.36 5.59 -3.01
CA LYS A 225 29.72 4.55 -3.81
C LYS A 225 29.50 3.26 -3.01
N LYS A 226 30.44 2.87 -2.15
CA LYS A 226 30.29 1.71 -1.26
C LYS A 226 29.16 1.91 -0.25
N ARG A 227 29.12 3.07 0.42
CA ARG A 227 28.02 3.45 1.33
C ARG A 227 26.65 3.44 0.65
N ILE A 228 26.56 4.01 -0.56
CA ILE A 228 25.33 3.97 -1.37
C ILE A 228 24.98 2.54 -1.78
N GLY A 229 25.96 1.70 -2.09
CA GLY A 229 25.77 0.29 -2.40
C GLY A 229 25.24 -0.53 -1.21
N GLU A 230 25.73 -0.26 0.00
CA GLU A 230 25.25 -0.90 1.24
C GLU A 230 23.80 -0.50 1.55
N ILE A 231 23.45 0.77 1.38
CA ILE A 231 22.06 1.27 1.48
C ILE A 231 21.19 0.71 0.33
N GLY A 232 21.75 0.61 -0.88
CA GLY A 232 21.07 0.16 -2.08
C GLY A 232 20.81 -1.35 -2.13
N LEU A 233 21.70 -2.19 -1.58
CA LEU A 233 21.48 -3.62 -1.43
C LEU A 233 20.32 -3.93 -0.48
N GLN A 234 20.12 -3.09 0.54
CA GLN A 234 18.93 -3.15 1.39
C GLN A 234 17.66 -2.79 0.61
N ALA A 235 17.73 -1.84 -0.34
CA ALA A 235 16.61 -1.43 -1.18
C ALA A 235 16.31 -2.39 -2.36
N LYS A 236 17.31 -3.02 -2.98
CA LYS A 236 17.13 -3.95 -4.13
C LYS A 236 16.47 -5.27 -3.77
N VAL A 237 16.64 -5.73 -2.52
CA VAL A 237 15.83 -6.83 -1.96
C VAL A 237 14.33 -6.47 -1.95
N GLU A 238 13.99 -5.18 -1.99
CA GLU A 238 12.60 -4.69 -2.01
C GLU A 238 11.99 -4.54 -3.41
N GLU A 239 12.77 -4.43 -4.48
CA GLU A 239 12.24 -4.16 -5.84
C GLU A 239 11.39 -5.31 -6.41
N ASN A 240 11.56 -6.55 -5.95
CA ASN A 240 10.77 -7.70 -6.42
C ASN A 240 9.45 -7.88 -5.63
N THR A 241 8.78 -6.77 -5.32
CA THR A 241 7.56 -6.77 -4.52
C THR A 241 6.36 -6.19 -5.28
N ALA A 242 5.94 -6.89 -6.34
CA ALA A 242 4.64 -6.64 -7.00
C ALA A 242 3.45 -6.59 -6.02
N TRP A 243 3.59 -7.14 -4.80
CA TRP A 243 2.60 -7.06 -3.72
C TRP A 243 2.65 -5.76 -2.89
N LYS A 244 3.70 -4.94 -2.99
CA LYS A 244 3.81 -3.60 -2.37
C LYS A 244 3.20 -2.49 -3.24
N VAL A 245 2.83 -2.77 -4.50
CA VAL A 245 2.15 -1.80 -5.38
C VAL A 245 0.98 -1.16 -4.64
N PRO A 246 0.81 0.17 -4.66
CA PRO A 246 -0.32 0.81 -4.01
C PRO A 246 -1.63 0.24 -4.58
N VAL A 247 -2.54 -0.18 -3.70
CA VAL A 247 -3.84 -0.71 -4.09
C VAL A 247 -4.93 0.15 -3.49
N LEU A 248 -5.85 0.57 -4.34
CA LEU A 248 -7.08 1.22 -3.93
C LEU A 248 -8.17 0.16 -3.82
N TRP A 249 -8.76 0.04 -2.63
CA TRP A 249 -9.83 -0.93 -2.40
C TRP A 249 -11.19 -0.32 -2.75
N ALA A 250 -11.77 -0.78 -3.86
CA ALA A 250 -13.09 -0.41 -4.30
C ALA A 250 -14.17 -0.99 -3.37
N GLY A 251 -15.15 -0.15 -3.04
CA GLY A 251 -16.19 -0.44 -2.06
C GLY A 251 -15.92 0.31 -0.77
N THR A 252 -16.48 1.52 -0.67
CA THR A 252 -16.58 2.22 0.61
C THR A 252 -17.18 1.26 1.62
N GLY A 253 -16.58 1.20 2.81
CA GLY A 253 -17.13 0.54 3.99
C GLY A 253 -18.43 1.23 4.40
N ALA A 254 -19.44 1.14 3.55
CA ALA A 254 -20.81 1.39 3.89
C ALA A 254 -21.11 0.33 4.95
N GLY A 255 -20.91 0.67 6.21
CA GLY A 255 -21.67 0.16 7.34
C GLY A 255 -23.14 0.47 7.09
N LYS A 256 -23.71 -0.12 6.05
CA LYS A 256 -25.09 -0.04 5.62
C LYS A 256 -25.66 -1.43 5.74
N GLY A 257 -25.78 -1.90 6.98
CA GLY A 257 -26.92 -2.75 7.28
C GLY A 257 -28.17 -1.93 6.98
N ARG A 258 -28.89 -2.26 5.89
CA ARG A 258 -30.19 -1.68 5.51
C ARG A 258 -30.32 -0.15 5.73
N GLY A 259 -29.79 0.64 4.79
CA GLY A 259 -29.99 2.10 4.77
C GLY A 259 -29.04 2.82 5.73
N GLY A 260 -28.14 3.64 5.19
CA GLY A 260 -27.18 4.40 5.97
C GLY A 260 -27.86 5.48 6.79
N LYS A 261 -28.33 5.10 7.97
CA LYS A 261 -28.64 6.03 9.04
C LYS A 261 -27.47 5.94 10.01
N THR A 262 -26.63 6.97 10.00
CA THR A 262 -25.66 7.24 11.08
C THR A 262 -26.44 7.16 12.39
N THR A 263 -26.15 6.16 13.21
CA THR A 263 -26.93 5.94 14.43
C THR A 263 -26.49 6.99 15.44
N PRO A 264 -27.38 7.89 15.91
CA PRO A 264 -26.99 8.92 16.88
C PRO A 264 -26.37 8.25 18.12
N GLY A 265 -25.19 8.72 18.53
CA GLY A 265 -24.45 8.16 19.68
C GLY A 265 -23.42 7.07 19.35
N ALA A 266 -23.14 6.77 18.08
CA ALA A 266 -22.10 5.81 17.70
C ALA A 266 -20.67 6.26 18.07
N GLU A 267 -20.43 7.57 18.12
CA GLU A 267 -19.12 8.17 18.44
C GLU A 267 -18.79 8.09 19.93
N LEU A 268 -19.81 8.07 20.79
CA LEU A 268 -19.66 8.05 22.26
C LEU A 268 -19.41 6.65 22.85
N GLY A 269 -19.23 5.62 22.02
CA GLY A 269 -18.93 4.24 22.47
C GLY A 269 -20.11 3.51 23.16
N THR A 270 -21.24 4.18 23.42
CA THR A 270 -22.48 3.62 23.96
C THR A 270 -23.31 2.93 22.88
N ARG A 271 -22.74 1.87 22.32
CA ARG A 271 -23.36 1.09 21.24
C ARG A 271 -24.47 0.14 21.70
N LEU A 272 -24.71 0.03 23.02
CA LEU A 272 -25.69 -0.91 23.57
C LEU A 272 -27.15 -0.49 23.31
N TYR A 273 -27.39 0.79 22.98
CA TYR A 273 -28.74 1.37 22.94
C TYR A 273 -29.04 2.26 21.73
N SER A 274 -28.05 2.66 20.95
CA SER A 274 -28.27 3.51 19.77
C SER A 274 -29.01 2.73 18.66
N GLY A 275 -30.18 3.25 18.25
CA GLY A 275 -31.01 2.67 17.17
C GLY A 275 -32.12 1.72 17.62
N LYS A 276 -32.24 1.38 18.91
CA LYS A 276 -33.40 0.65 19.44
C LYS A 276 -34.54 1.63 19.70
N LYS A 277 -35.51 1.70 18.79
CA LYS A 277 -36.76 2.51 18.91
C LYS A 277 -37.66 2.12 20.12
N ARG A 278 -37.24 1.16 20.94
CA ARG A 278 -38.06 0.50 21.97
C ARG A 278 -37.17 0.12 23.14
N MET A 279 -36.98 1.09 24.02
CA MET A 279 -36.28 0.92 25.28
C MET A 279 -37.25 1.15 26.42
N PHE A 280 -38.26 0.30 26.60
CA PHE A 280 -38.99 0.32 27.87
C PHE A 280 -39.48 -1.07 28.27
N LYS A 281 -39.30 -1.30 29.56
CA LYS A 281 -39.65 -2.47 30.37
C LYS A 281 -41.18 -2.56 30.50
N GLY A 282 -41.87 -2.80 29.39
CA GLY A 282 -43.27 -3.26 29.39
C GLY A 282 -43.33 -4.79 29.39
N HIS A 283 -44.42 -5.38 29.84
CA HIS A 283 -44.61 -6.83 29.69
C HIS A 283 -44.88 -7.18 28.22
N LEU A 284 -44.56 -8.42 27.81
CA LEU A 284 -44.72 -8.86 26.42
C LEU A 284 -46.18 -8.72 25.92
N TRP A 285 -47.15 -8.84 26.83
CA TRP A 285 -48.58 -8.75 26.52
C TRP A 285 -48.97 -7.32 26.12
N GLU A 286 -48.53 -6.28 26.84
CA GLU A 286 -48.76 -4.86 26.50
C GLU A 286 -48.19 -4.53 25.12
N ARG A 287 -46.97 -5.04 24.85
CA ARG A 287 -46.32 -4.84 23.55
C ARG A 287 -47.06 -5.47 22.39
N LYS A 288 -47.70 -6.61 22.64
CA LYS A 288 -48.47 -7.35 21.64
C LYS A 288 -49.94 -6.94 21.62
N ALA A 289 -50.44 -6.20 22.62
CA ALA A 289 -51.85 -5.87 22.80
C ALA A 289 -52.43 -5.15 21.57
N ALA A 290 -51.80 -4.07 21.11
CA ALA A 290 -52.25 -3.36 19.90
C ALA A 290 -52.24 -4.26 18.64
N GLY A 291 -51.21 -5.10 18.49
CA GLY A 291 -51.11 -6.05 17.37
C GLY A 291 -52.10 -7.22 17.46
N ARG A 292 -52.49 -7.63 18.67
CA ARG A 292 -53.54 -8.62 18.92
C ARG A 292 -54.91 -8.00 18.68
N ALA A 293 -55.17 -6.80 19.18
CA ALA A 293 -56.41 -6.06 18.95
C ALA A 293 -56.68 -5.84 17.46
N ARG A 294 -55.67 -5.42 16.67
CA ARG A 294 -55.79 -5.30 15.21
C ARG A 294 -56.12 -6.63 14.53
N ARG A 295 -55.41 -7.70 14.90
CA ARG A 295 -55.70 -9.05 14.36
C ARG A 295 -57.11 -9.51 14.74
N HIS A 296 -57.52 -9.27 15.97
CA HIS A 296 -58.86 -9.60 16.44
C HIS A 296 -59.93 -8.82 15.67
N ALA A 297 -59.73 -7.52 15.46
CA ALA A 297 -60.64 -6.69 14.66
C ALA A 297 -60.75 -7.18 13.21
N ILE A 298 -59.62 -7.52 12.55
CA ILE A 298 -59.63 -8.08 11.18
C ILE A 298 -60.38 -9.41 11.15
N LEU A 299 -60.10 -10.31 12.10
CA LEU A 299 -60.79 -11.59 12.18
C LEU A 299 -62.29 -11.38 12.39
N MET A 300 -62.69 -10.53 13.34
CA MET A 300 -64.11 -10.26 13.60
C MET A 300 -64.80 -9.62 12.39
N ARG A 301 -64.13 -8.69 11.69
CA ARG A 301 -64.63 -8.09 10.44
C ARG A 301 -64.91 -9.16 9.38
N ASP A 302 -63.99 -10.10 9.20
CA ASP A 302 -64.10 -11.15 8.17
C ASP A 302 -64.80 -12.43 8.69
N MET A 303 -65.40 -12.38 9.90
CA MET A 303 -66.05 -13.53 10.53
C MET A 303 -67.26 -14.04 9.72
N PRO A 304 -68.18 -13.20 9.23
CA PRO A 304 -69.34 -13.67 8.47
C PRO A 304 -68.95 -14.43 7.21
N ALA A 305 -68.02 -13.89 6.42
CA ALA A 305 -67.50 -14.54 5.22
C ALA A 305 -66.79 -15.87 5.52
N ARG A 306 -66.11 -16.00 6.67
CA ARG A 306 -65.52 -17.27 7.10
C ARG A 306 -66.58 -18.30 7.47
N ILE A 307 -67.66 -17.88 8.14
CA ILE A 307 -68.80 -18.75 8.46
C ILE A 307 -69.49 -19.23 7.17
N GLU A 308 -69.70 -18.35 6.18
CA GLU A 308 -70.27 -18.73 4.88
C GLU A 308 -69.40 -19.72 4.11
N ARG A 309 -68.09 -19.50 4.07
CA ARG A 309 -67.12 -20.43 3.47
C ARG A 309 -67.14 -21.78 4.18
N TYR A 310 -67.21 -21.80 5.51
CA TYR A 310 -67.32 -23.04 6.28
C TYR A 310 -68.62 -23.77 5.95
N LYS A 311 -69.77 -23.09 6.06
CA LYS A 311 -71.09 -23.68 5.76
C LYS A 311 -71.19 -24.21 4.32
N SER A 312 -70.67 -23.46 3.34
CA SER A 312 -70.67 -23.87 1.93
C SER A 312 -69.74 -25.05 1.64
N TYR A 313 -68.58 -25.14 2.31
CA TYR A 313 -67.68 -26.28 2.20
C TYR A 313 -68.37 -27.59 2.60
N TYR A 314 -69.07 -27.58 3.74
CA TYR A 314 -69.83 -28.76 4.19
C TYR A 314 -71.05 -29.02 3.32
N LYS A 315 -71.76 -27.98 2.83
CA LYS A 315 -72.90 -28.15 1.92
C LYS A 315 -72.52 -28.90 0.63
N LYS A 316 -71.33 -28.64 0.06
CA LYS A 316 -70.81 -29.33 -1.13
C LYS A 316 -70.36 -30.78 -0.86
N ARG A 317 -70.07 -31.10 0.40
CA ARG A 317 -69.51 -32.40 0.82
C ARG A 317 -70.51 -33.28 1.57
N LYS A 318 -71.72 -32.80 1.84
CA LYS A 318 -72.80 -33.68 2.31
C LYS A 318 -73.02 -34.75 1.24
N PRO A 319 -72.96 -36.05 1.58
CA PRO A 319 -73.30 -37.09 0.64
C PRO A 319 -74.72 -36.83 0.16
N ASN A 320 -74.93 -36.74 -1.16
CA ASN A 320 -76.28 -36.67 -1.69
C ASN A 320 -76.89 -38.06 -1.45
N PRO A 321 -77.95 -38.19 -0.63
CA PRO A 321 -78.50 -39.50 -0.27
C PRO A 321 -79.01 -40.29 -1.48
N LEU A 322 -79.28 -39.62 -2.60
CA LEU A 322 -79.74 -40.22 -3.85
C LEU A 322 -78.61 -40.53 -4.84
N ARG A 323 -77.36 -40.13 -4.56
CA ARG A 323 -76.23 -40.48 -5.43
C ARG A 323 -75.70 -41.86 -5.05
N PRO A 324 -75.53 -42.78 -6.03
CA PRO A 324 -74.93 -44.08 -5.75
C PRO A 324 -73.50 -43.89 -5.21
N SER A 325 -73.08 -44.82 -4.34
CA SER A 325 -71.72 -44.87 -3.81
C SER A 325 -70.70 -44.75 -4.94
N ARG A 326 -69.82 -43.74 -4.88
CA ARG A 326 -68.78 -43.47 -5.88
C ARG A 326 -67.67 -44.53 -5.92
N TYR A 327 -67.76 -45.57 -5.09
CA TYR A 327 -66.75 -46.61 -5.00
C TYR A 327 -67.30 -47.96 -5.44
N THR A 328 -67.43 -48.15 -6.75
CA THR A 328 -67.45 -49.47 -7.35
C THR A 328 -66.08 -49.71 -7.94
N LYS A 329 -65.21 -50.45 -7.24
CA LYS A 329 -64.06 -51.06 -7.91
C LYS A 329 -64.63 -51.82 -9.13
N PRO A 330 -64.09 -51.65 -10.35
CA PRO A 330 -64.60 -52.41 -11.48
C PRO A 330 -64.54 -53.90 -11.11
N PRO A 331 -65.62 -54.67 -11.32
CA PRO A 331 -65.59 -56.10 -11.04
C PRO A 331 -64.41 -56.68 -11.82
N LYS A 332 -63.55 -57.42 -11.12
CA LYS A 332 -62.45 -58.13 -11.79
C LYS A 332 -63.09 -59.10 -12.77
N LEU A 333 -62.95 -58.82 -14.06
CA LEU A 333 -63.32 -59.77 -15.11
C LEU A 333 -62.50 -61.05 -14.87
N PRO A 334 -63.13 -62.23 -14.82
CA PRO A 334 -62.40 -63.48 -14.77
C PRO A 334 -61.64 -63.64 -16.10
N PHE A 335 -60.31 -63.72 -16.02
CA PHE A 335 -59.51 -64.29 -17.10
C PHE A 335 -59.46 -65.80 -16.91
#